data_AF-A0A379Z8W4-F1
#
_entry.id   AF-A0A379Z8W4-F1
#
_cell.length_a   1.000
_cell.length_b   1.000
_cell.length_c   1.000
_cell.angle_alpha   90.00
_cell.angle_beta   90.00
_cell.angle_gamma   90.00
#
_symmetry.space_group_name_H-M   'P 1'
#
loop_
_entity.id
_entity.type
_entity.pdbx_description
1 polymer ?
#
loop_
_entity_poly.entity_id
_entity_poly.type
_entity_poly.pdbx_seq_one_letter_code
_entity_poly.pdbx_strand_id
1 'polypeptide(L)'
;MAFQHAADSAAERGSLRAISWIHVGALLLQAMRIAIPAVIVAISVGTAGVHALLNSIPEVVTSGLNIAGGMIVVVGYAMVINMMRAGYLMPFFYLGFVTAAFTNFNLVALGVIGVVMAVLYIQLSPKYNKSQVVQAGPANANDLDNELD
;
A
#
# COMPACT_ATOMS: atom_id res chain seq x y z
N MET A 1 20.48 8.92 9.93
CA MET A 1 21.89 9.01 10.38
C MET A 1 22.05 8.91 11.89
N ALA A 2 21.48 9.81 12.72
CA ALA A 2 21.67 9.74 14.18
C ALA A 2 21.06 8.50 14.87
N PHE A 3 19.82 8.11 14.51
CA PHE A 3 19.19 6.90 15.07
C PHE A 3 19.85 5.59 14.61
N GLN A 4 20.51 5.59 13.45
CA GLN A 4 21.25 4.43 12.94
C GLN A 4 22.58 4.27 13.69
N HIS A 5 23.34 5.35 13.92
CA HIS A 5 24.55 5.29 14.74
C HIS A 5 24.26 4.90 16.20
N ALA A 6 23.12 5.34 16.75
CA ALA A 6 22.68 4.93 18.08
C ALA A 6 22.24 3.45 18.13
N ALA A 7 21.66 2.93 17.05
CA ALA A 7 21.28 1.53 16.94
C ALA A 7 22.51 0.62 16.75
N ASP A 8 23.50 1.03 15.95
CA ASP A 8 24.76 0.31 15.76
C ASP A 8 25.54 0.21 17.08
N SER A 9 25.64 1.31 17.84
CA SER A 9 26.28 1.28 19.16
C SER A 9 25.49 0.46 20.20
N ALA A 10 24.17 0.35 20.05
CA ALA A 10 23.34 -0.51 20.91
C ALA A 10 23.41 -2.01 20.53
N ALA A 11 23.71 -2.29 19.26
CA ALA A 11 23.93 -3.63 18.71
C ALA A 11 25.30 -4.19 19.12
N GLU A 12 26.35 -3.38 19.09
CA GLU A 12 27.67 -3.76 19.63
C GLU A 12 27.63 -4.12 21.13
N ARG A 13 26.66 -3.58 21.87
CA ARG A 13 26.41 -3.89 23.29
C ARG A 13 25.49 -5.09 23.51
N GLY A 14 25.04 -5.77 22.45
CA GLY A 14 24.18 -6.96 22.51
C GLY A 14 22.77 -6.71 23.07
N SER A 15 22.32 -5.45 23.17
CA SER A 15 21.11 -5.08 23.90
C SER A 15 19.89 -4.89 22.97
N LEU A 16 19.21 -6.00 22.63
CA LEU A 16 18.03 -5.98 21.74
C LEU A 16 16.93 -5.01 22.22
N ARG A 17 16.77 -4.87 23.54
CA ARG A 17 15.78 -3.97 24.14
C ARG A 17 16.07 -2.50 23.83
N ALA A 18 17.33 -2.08 23.80
CA ALA A 18 17.70 -0.71 23.47
C ALA A 18 17.43 -0.39 21.99
N ILE A 19 17.67 -1.34 21.09
CA ILE A 19 17.36 -1.22 19.66
C ILE A 19 15.85 -1.06 19.45
N SER A 20 15.01 -1.84 20.15
CA SER A 20 13.55 -1.70 20.07
C SER A 20 13.06 -0.32 20.53
N TRP A 21 13.64 0.23 21.61
CA TRP A 21 13.29 1.58 22.07
C TRP A 21 13.73 2.67 21.08
N ILE A 22 14.91 2.53 20.46
CA ILE A 22 15.39 3.45 19.44
C ILE A 22 14.49 3.42 18.19
N HIS A 23 14.05 2.23 17.77
CA HIS A 23 13.13 2.07 16.63
C HIS A 23 11.76 2.71 16.90
N VAL A 24 11.15 2.43 18.06
CA VAL A 24 9.87 3.03 18.46
C VAL A 24 10.01 4.55 18.63
N GLY A 25 11.12 5.02 19.20
CA GLY A 25 11.43 6.44 19.32
C GLY A 25 11.55 7.15 17.96
N ALA A 26 12.15 6.50 16.96
CA ALA A 26 12.23 7.03 15.60
C ALA A 26 10.86 7.13 14.93
N LEU A 27 10.00 6.12 15.11
CA LEU A 27 8.61 6.15 14.62
C LEU A 27 7.80 7.28 15.27
N LEU A 28 7.95 7.48 16.58
CA LEU A 28 7.30 8.57 17.30
C LEU A 28 7.73 9.94 16.78
N LEU A 29 9.02 10.12 16.46
CA LEU A 29 9.51 11.38 15.90
C LEU A 29 8.93 11.64 14.49
N GLN A 30 8.75 10.60 13.68
CA GLN A 30 8.07 10.73 12.38
C GLN A 30 6.59 11.10 12.53
N ALA A 31 5.88 10.46 13.46
CA ALA A 31 4.49 10.82 13.75
C ALA A 31 4.38 12.27 14.24
N MET A 32 5.29 12.69 15.11
CA MET A 32 5.35 14.05 15.65
C MET A 32 5.59 15.11 14.56
N ARG A 33 6.35 14.80 13.49
CA ARG A 33 6.53 15.70 12.34
C ARG A 33 5.25 16.03 11.59
N ILE A 34 4.28 15.13 11.59
CA ILE A 34 2.97 15.35 10.96
C ILE A 34 2.00 15.96 11.98
N ALA A 35 2.06 15.50 13.23
CA ALA A 35 1.17 15.95 14.30
C ALA A 35 1.41 17.42 14.72
N ILE A 36 2.67 17.87 14.86
CA ILE A 36 2.96 19.26 15.29
C ILE A 36 2.37 20.28 14.29
N PRO A 37 2.61 20.20 12.97
CA PRO A 37 2.00 21.13 12.02
C PRO A 37 0.47 21.05 12.02
N ALA A 38 -0.10 19.85 12.12
CA ALA A 38 -1.55 19.66 12.16
C ALA A 38 -2.18 20.35 13.38
N VAL A 39 -1.55 20.22 14.57
CA VAL A 39 -2.02 20.86 15.81
C VAL A 39 -1.86 22.37 15.76
N ILE A 40 -0.74 22.87 15.22
CA ILE A 40 -0.53 24.31 15.03
C ILE A 40 -1.63 24.88 14.13
N VAL A 41 -1.92 24.24 12.99
CA VAL A 41 -3.01 24.64 12.09
C VAL A 41 -4.36 24.57 12.81
N ALA A 42 -4.66 23.48 13.51
CA ALA A 42 -5.93 23.31 14.21
C ALA A 42 -6.21 24.37 15.28
N ILE A 43 -5.18 24.85 15.99
CA ILE A 43 -5.32 25.87 17.04
C ILE A 43 -5.28 27.29 16.45
N SER A 44 -4.48 27.54 15.40
CA SER A 44 -4.32 28.86 14.79
C SER A 44 -5.45 29.24 13.83
N VAL A 45 -6.11 28.25 13.24
CA VAL A 45 -7.26 28.46 12.35
C VAL A 45 -8.50 28.76 13.19
N GLY A 46 -8.67 30.04 13.55
CA GLY A 46 -9.92 30.54 14.13
C GLY A 46 -11.05 30.46 13.10
N THR A 47 -12.21 29.95 13.51
CA THR A 47 -13.37 29.70 12.63
C THR A 47 -13.75 30.94 11.79
N ALA A 48 -13.75 32.13 12.38
CA ALA A 48 -14.14 33.37 11.71
C ALA A 48 -13.20 33.79 10.55
N GLY A 49 -11.88 33.63 10.71
CA GLY A 49 -10.89 34.03 9.70
C GLY A 49 -10.89 33.11 8.49
N VAL A 50 -11.03 31.79 8.71
CA VAL A 50 -11.14 30.83 7.61
C VAL A 50 -12.51 30.86 6.95
N HIS A 51 -13.61 31.09 7.68
CA HIS A 51 -14.91 31.31 7.03
C HIS A 51 -14.91 32.56 6.13
N ALA A 52 -14.27 33.66 6.54
CA ALA A 52 -14.13 34.84 5.70
C ALA A 52 -13.28 34.58 4.44
N LEU A 53 -12.17 33.84 4.58
CA LEU A 53 -11.34 33.43 3.44
C LEU A 53 -12.08 32.47 2.51
N LEU A 54 -12.79 31.47 3.04
CA LEU A 54 -13.56 30.53 2.24
C LEU A 54 -14.72 31.22 1.51
N ASN A 55 -15.38 32.20 2.13
CA ASN A 55 -16.42 33.01 1.50
C ASN A 55 -15.87 33.99 0.45
N SER A 56 -14.56 34.26 0.46
CA SER A 56 -13.90 35.08 -0.56
C SER A 56 -13.48 34.29 -1.80
N ILE A 57 -13.55 32.95 -1.76
CA ILE A 57 -13.27 32.09 -2.91
C ILE A 57 -14.51 32.13 -3.84
N PRO A 58 -14.37 32.57 -5.10
CA PRO A 58 -15.49 32.58 -6.05
C PRO A 58 -16.05 31.18 -6.29
N GLU A 59 -17.37 31.08 -6.44
CA GLU A 59 -18.08 29.81 -6.66
C GLU A 59 -17.53 29.01 -7.86
N VAL A 60 -17.06 29.70 -8.90
CA VAL A 60 -16.43 29.09 -10.09
C VAL A 60 -15.17 28.30 -9.72
N VAL A 61 -14.37 28.78 -8.76
CA VAL A 61 -13.14 28.11 -8.31
C VAL A 61 -13.48 26.89 -7.45
N THR A 62 -14.43 27.02 -6.52
CA THR A 62 -14.89 25.90 -5.69
C THR A 62 -15.55 24.80 -6.52
N SER A 63 -16.36 25.17 -7.50
CA SER A 63 -16.98 24.22 -8.45
C SER A 63 -15.92 23.51 -9.31
N GLY A 64 -14.94 24.26 -9.84
CA GLY A 64 -13.81 23.68 -10.57
C GLY A 64 -12.98 22.71 -9.71
N LEU A 65 -12.73 23.05 -8.45
CA LEU A 65 -12.01 22.18 -7.51
C LEU A 65 -12.81 20.92 -7.17
N ASN A 66 -14.14 20.99 -7.05
CA ASN A 66 -14.98 19.83 -6.83
C ASN A 66 -14.94 18.85 -8.00
N ILE A 67 -15.00 19.37 -9.24
CA ILE A 67 -14.87 18.53 -10.46
C ILE A 67 -13.47 17.92 -10.53
N ALA A 68 -12.42 18.71 -10.28
CA ALA A 68 -11.04 18.21 -10.22
C ALA A 68 -10.84 17.16 -9.13
N GLY A 69 -11.50 17.33 -7.97
CA GLY A 69 -11.53 16.38 -6.87
C GLY A 69 -12.18 15.03 -7.23
N GLY A 70 -13.15 15.01 -8.15
CA GLY A 70 -13.67 13.77 -8.72
C GLY A 70 -12.67 13.06 -9.65
N MET A 71 -11.94 13.84 -10.45
CA MET A 71 -10.99 13.30 -11.43
C MET A 71 -9.67 12.83 -10.81
N ILE A 72 -9.19 13.45 -9.72
CA ILE A 72 -7.93 13.04 -9.06
C ILE A 72 -7.98 11.61 -8.51
N VAL A 73 -9.16 11.11 -8.14
CA VAL A 73 -9.35 9.74 -7.66
C VAL A 73 -8.93 8.72 -8.74
N VAL A 74 -9.11 9.05 -10.02
CA VAL A 74 -8.70 8.20 -11.16
C VAL A 74 -7.19 7.97 -11.17
N VAL A 75 -6.39 8.96 -10.76
CA VAL A 75 -4.92 8.81 -10.63
C VAL A 75 -4.57 7.79 -9.54
N GLY A 76 -5.31 7.78 -8.44
CA GLY A 76 -5.17 6.79 -7.38
C GLY A 76 -5.44 5.36 -7.87
N TYR A 77 -6.54 5.16 -8.60
CA TYR A 77 -6.83 3.86 -9.22
C TYR A 77 -5.75 3.45 -10.23
N ALA A 78 -5.24 4.39 -11.04
CA ALA A 78 -4.17 4.12 -11.99
C ALA A 78 -2.87 3.66 -11.31
N MET A 79 -2.50 4.24 -10.16
CA MET A 79 -1.31 3.84 -9.40
C MET A 79 -1.40 2.37 -8.94
N VAL A 80 -2.57 1.98 -8.42
CA VAL A 80 -2.82 0.59 -7.99
C VAL A 80 -2.81 -0.37 -9.18
N ILE A 81 -3.52 -0.04 -10.27
CA ILE A 81 -3.57 -0.85 -11.48
C ILE A 81 -2.16 -1.02 -12.05
N ASN A 82 -1.35 0.03 -12.08
CA ASN A 82 0.01 -0.03 -12.63
C ASN A 82 0.91 -0.99 -11.83
N MET A 83 0.77 -1.05 -10.50
CA MET A 83 1.52 -1.99 -9.66
C MET A 83 1.11 -3.46 -9.91
N MET A 84 -0.16 -3.70 -10.29
CA MET A 84 -0.70 -5.04 -10.55
C MET A 84 -0.73 -5.42 -12.04
N ARG A 85 -0.30 -4.53 -12.93
CA ARG A 85 -0.48 -4.67 -14.38
C ARG A 85 0.33 -5.84 -14.94
N ALA A 86 -0.37 -6.93 -15.26
CA ALA A 86 0.15 -7.99 -16.10
C ALA A 86 -0.61 -8.01 -17.43
N GLY A 87 0.11 -8.04 -18.56
CA GLY A 87 -0.52 -7.97 -19.90
C GLY A 87 -1.59 -9.04 -20.13
N TYR A 88 -1.44 -10.22 -19.52
CA TYR A 88 -2.40 -11.33 -19.63
C TYR A 88 -3.61 -11.22 -18.68
N LEU A 89 -3.60 -10.29 -17.71
CA LEU A 89 -4.71 -10.07 -16.77
C LEU A 89 -5.60 -8.88 -17.16
N MET A 90 -5.20 -8.07 -18.15
CA MET A 90 -5.99 -6.96 -18.69
C MET A 90 -7.43 -7.36 -19.10
N PRO A 91 -7.70 -8.55 -19.66
CA PRO A 91 -9.08 -8.95 -19.97
C PRO A 91 -10.00 -8.99 -18.75
N PHE A 92 -9.51 -9.40 -17.58
CA PHE A 92 -10.28 -9.40 -16.33
C PHE A 92 -10.61 -7.98 -15.84
N PHE A 93 -9.68 -7.04 -16.06
CA PHE A 93 -9.90 -5.63 -15.74
C PHE A 93 -11.05 -5.04 -16.57
N TYR A 94 -11.03 -5.25 -17.89
CA TYR A 94 -12.11 -4.78 -18.77
C TYR A 94 -13.46 -5.47 -18.48
N LEU A 95 -13.45 -6.76 -18.17
CA LEU A 95 -14.65 -7.50 -17.77
C LEU A 95 -15.26 -6.92 -16.50
N GLY A 96 -14.45 -6.68 -15.47
CA GLY A 96 -14.89 -6.04 -14.23
C GLY A 96 -15.43 -4.63 -14.46
N PHE A 97 -14.80 -3.84 -15.34
CA PHE A 97 -15.25 -2.51 -15.70
C PHE A 97 -16.63 -2.50 -16.37
N VAL A 98 -16.84 -3.35 -17.38
CA VAL A 98 -18.15 -3.48 -18.06
C VAL A 98 -19.21 -3.97 -17.08
N THR A 99 -18.88 -4.98 -16.27
CA THR A 99 -19.81 -5.50 -15.26
C THR A 99 -20.22 -4.40 -14.27
N ALA A 100 -19.27 -3.62 -13.76
CA ALA A 100 -19.55 -2.50 -12.86
C ALA A 100 -20.36 -1.36 -13.50
N ALA A 101 -20.20 -1.11 -14.81
CA ALA A 101 -20.94 -0.06 -15.51
C ALA A 101 -22.43 -0.39 -15.70
N PHE A 102 -22.77 -1.67 -15.85
CA PHE A 102 -24.14 -2.12 -16.14
C PHE A 102 -24.85 -2.84 -14.98
N THR A 103 -24.14 -3.09 -13.87
CA THR A 103 -24.72 -3.73 -12.68
C THR A 103 -24.63 -2.83 -11.46
N ASN A 104 -25.66 -2.85 -10.63
CA ASN A 104 -25.68 -2.13 -9.35
C ASN A 104 -25.19 -3.04 -8.21
N PHE A 105 -24.02 -3.65 -8.38
CA PHE A 105 -23.41 -4.48 -7.33
C PHE A 105 -22.62 -3.62 -6.35
N ASN A 106 -22.69 -4.00 -5.06
CA ASN A 106 -21.81 -3.43 -4.05
C ASN A 106 -20.35 -3.87 -4.30
N LEU A 107 -19.39 -3.05 -3.86
CA LEU A 107 -17.95 -3.34 -3.91
C LEU A 107 -17.60 -4.71 -3.31
N VAL A 108 -18.31 -5.12 -2.26
CA VAL A 108 -18.13 -6.45 -1.65
C VAL A 108 -18.49 -7.57 -2.63
N ALA A 109 -19.61 -7.44 -3.35
CA ALA A 109 -20.05 -8.44 -4.30
C ALA A 109 -19.09 -8.53 -5.51
N LEU A 110 -18.64 -7.39 -6.04
CA LEU A 110 -17.62 -7.36 -7.09
C LEU A 110 -16.28 -7.96 -6.62
N GLY A 111 -15.90 -7.73 -5.37
CA GLY A 111 -14.71 -8.33 -4.75
C GLY A 111 -14.78 -9.85 -4.67
N VAL A 112 -15.91 -10.40 -4.20
CA VAL A 112 -16.12 -11.86 -4.13
C VAL A 112 -16.09 -12.48 -5.53
N ILE A 113 -16.75 -11.87 -6.51
CA ILE A 113 -16.72 -12.33 -7.91
C ILE A 113 -15.28 -12.33 -8.45
N GLY A 114 -14.51 -11.27 -8.16
CA GLY A 114 -13.09 -11.18 -8.53
C GLY A 114 -12.23 -12.31 -7.93
N VAL A 115 -12.42 -12.61 -6.64
CA VAL A 115 -11.70 -13.71 -5.96
C VAL A 115 -12.08 -15.07 -6.55
N VAL A 116 -13.36 -15.33 -6.80
CA VAL A 116 -13.82 -16.58 -7.42
C VAL A 116 -13.21 -16.73 -8.83
N MET A 117 -13.22 -15.67 -9.65
CA MET A 117 -12.58 -15.69 -10.96
C MET A 117 -11.07 -15.93 -10.87
N ALA A 118 -10.38 -15.35 -9.88
CA ALA A 118 -8.96 -15.58 -9.66
C ALA A 118 -8.64 -17.04 -9.31
N VAL A 119 -9.42 -17.64 -8.40
CA VAL A 119 -9.27 -19.05 -8.00
C VAL A 119 -9.52 -19.98 -9.18
N LEU A 120 -10.58 -19.74 -9.95
CA LEU A 120 -10.88 -20.53 -11.15
C LEU A 120 -9.79 -20.39 -12.22
N TYR A 121 -9.27 -19.18 -12.45
CA TYR A 121 -8.19 -18.94 -13.40
C TYR A 121 -6.91 -19.70 -13.00
N ILE A 122 -6.55 -19.69 -11.70
CA ILE A 122 -5.40 -20.44 -11.20
C ILE A 122 -5.58 -21.94 -11.41
N GLN A 123 -6.73 -22.51 -11.02
CA GLN A 123 -7.01 -23.95 -11.15
C GLN A 123 -7.07 -24.43 -12.61
N LEU A 124 -7.55 -23.58 -13.52
CA LEU A 124 -7.68 -23.94 -14.94
C LEU A 124 -6.40 -23.66 -15.74
N SER A 125 -5.50 -22.80 -15.23
CA SER A 125 -4.25 -22.50 -15.91
C SER A 125 -3.27 -23.69 -15.79
N PRO A 126 -2.82 -24.28 -16.93
CA PRO A 126 -1.92 -25.43 -16.91
C PRO A 126 -0.50 -25.10 -16.40
N LYS A 127 -0.24 -23.83 -16.08
CA LYS A 127 0.99 -23.36 -15.44
C LYS A 127 1.13 -23.86 -14.00
N TYR A 128 0.01 -24.19 -13.33
CA TYR A 128 0.00 -24.81 -12.00
C TYR A 128 -0.38 -26.30 -12.03
N ASN A 129 -0.95 -26.80 -13.14
CA ASN A 129 -1.28 -28.23 -13.32
C ASN A 129 -0.18 -29.05 -14.02
N LYS A 130 0.95 -28.46 -14.39
CA LYS A 130 2.15 -29.22 -14.79
C LYS A 130 2.91 -29.67 -13.54
N SER A 131 2.47 -30.81 -13.03
CA SER A 131 3.28 -31.82 -12.35
C SER A 131 3.98 -31.39 -11.05
N GLN A 132 3.29 -31.60 -9.92
CA GLN A 132 3.96 -32.20 -8.75
C GLN A 132 4.49 -33.59 -9.15
N VAL A 133 5.62 -33.65 -9.86
CA VAL A 133 6.55 -34.76 -9.65
C VAL A 133 7.58 -34.22 -8.69
N VAL A 134 7.42 -34.58 -7.42
CA VAL A 134 8.47 -34.41 -6.41
C VAL A 134 9.61 -35.31 -6.86
N GLN A 135 10.58 -34.75 -7.60
CA GLN A 135 11.84 -35.43 -7.84
C GLN A 135 12.74 -35.13 -6.64
N ALA A 136 12.72 -36.03 -5.67
CA ALA A 136 13.72 -36.09 -4.62
C ALA A 136 15.09 -36.36 -5.29
N GLY A 137 15.88 -35.31 -5.47
CA GLY A 137 17.31 -35.44 -5.78
C GLY A 137 18.08 -35.85 -4.52
N PRO A 138 19.15 -36.66 -4.64
CA PRO A 138 19.89 -37.16 -3.49
C PRO A 138 20.51 -35.99 -2.71
N ALA A 139 20.27 -35.97 -1.41
CA ALA A 139 20.91 -35.03 -0.49
C ALA A 139 22.42 -35.29 -0.49
N ASN A 140 23.19 -34.39 -1.10
CA ASN A 140 24.64 -34.39 -0.97
C ASN A 140 24.99 -33.89 0.44
N ALA A 141 25.46 -34.80 1.29
CA ALA A 141 25.88 -34.55 2.67
C ALA A 141 27.15 -33.69 2.81
N ASN A 142 27.68 -33.14 1.71
CA ASN A 142 28.99 -32.49 1.66
C ASN A 142 28.94 -30.96 1.90
N ASP A 143 27.75 -30.36 2.07
CA ASP A 143 27.60 -28.91 2.21
C ASP A 143 27.65 -28.42 3.68
N LEU A 144 27.53 -29.34 4.64
CA LEU A 144 27.55 -29.03 6.08
C LEU A 144 28.97 -28.90 6.65
N ASP A 145 29.98 -29.39 5.93
CA ASP A 145 31.37 -29.39 6.38
C ASP A 145 32.12 -28.09 6.03
N ASN A 146 31.52 -27.17 5.26
CA ASN A 146 32.16 -25.96 4.72
C ASN A 146 31.78 -24.65 5.46
N GLU A 147 30.98 -24.73 6.53
CA GLU A 147 30.57 -23.57 7.37
C GLU A 147 31.40 -23.41 8.66
N LEU A 148 32.45 -24.22 8.87
CA LEU A 148 33.25 -24.23 10.10
C LEU A 148 34.73 -23.83 9.94
N ASP A 149 35.15 -23.38 8.75
CA ASP A 149 36.49 -22.83 8.49
C ASP A 149 36.47 -21.31 8.20
#